data_AF-A0A238ZKL1-F1
#
_entry.id   AF-A0A238ZKL1-F1
#
_cell.length_a   1.000
_cell.length_b   1.000
_cell.length_c   1.000
_cell.angle_alpha   90.00
_cell.angle_beta   90.00
_cell.angle_gamma   90.00
#
_symmetry.space_group_name_H-M   'P 1'
#
loop_
_entity.id
_entity.type
_entity.pdbx_description
1 polymer ?
#
loop_
_entity_poly.entity_id
_entity_poly.type
_entity_poly.pdbx_seq_one_letter_code
_entity_poly.pdbx_strand_id
1 'polypeptide(L)'
;MEYVQTPGEFVSGQVRSVREKVDQLAGSVAETVAAEAQQVSTVRSQVGEYIREQRSAARVSLRELARTAGVSNPYLSQVERGLRKPSAEILAAIAKGLQISAETLYEQAGILDRRAGNPDTVAAIRSDDQLSERHKAVLLELYETYVREHAAASPVPADATRGRTPGDHPNPSKETA
;
A
#
# COMPACT_ATOMS: atom_id res chain seq x y z
N MET A 1 -36.11 -49.24 -20.29
CA MET A 1 -34.66 -49.44 -20.44
C MET A 1 -33.98 -48.24 -19.80
N GLU A 2 -33.48 -48.42 -18.59
CA GLU A 2 -32.83 -47.37 -17.80
C GLU A 2 -31.32 -47.46 -18.08
N TYR A 3 -30.77 -46.45 -18.76
CA TYR A 3 -29.35 -46.39 -19.08
C TYR A 3 -28.57 -46.14 -17.78
N VAL A 4 -28.02 -47.20 -17.19
CA VAL A 4 -27.09 -47.09 -16.06
C VAL A 4 -25.74 -46.64 -16.62
N GLN A 5 -25.34 -45.40 -16.32
CA GLN A 5 -24.02 -44.88 -16.67
C GLN A 5 -22.92 -45.79 -16.14
N THR A 6 -21.90 -46.05 -16.96
CA THR A 6 -20.75 -46.84 -16.52
C THR A 6 -19.87 -46.00 -15.56
N PRO A 7 -19.26 -46.61 -14.52
CA PRO A 7 -18.44 -45.87 -13.55
C PRO A 7 -17.32 -45.02 -14.17
N GLY A 8 -16.78 -45.41 -15.33
CA GLY A 8 -15.73 -44.68 -16.04
C GLY A 8 -16.21 -43.39 -16.73
N GLU A 9 -17.45 -43.33 -17.20
CA GLU A 9 -18.05 -42.12 -17.78
C GLU A 9 -18.34 -41.08 -16.70
N PHE A 10 -18.75 -41.52 -15.50
CA PHE A 10 -19.00 -40.64 -14.36
C PHE A 10 -17.73 -39.94 -13.88
N VAL A 11 -16.63 -40.69 -13.71
CA VAL A 11 -15.32 -40.13 -13.31
C VAL A 11 -14.76 -39.18 -14.37
N SER A 12 -14.89 -39.52 -15.66
CA SER A 12 -14.43 -38.67 -16.77
C SER A 12 -15.20 -37.34 -16.85
N GLY A 13 -16.52 -37.36 -16.60
CA GLY A 13 -17.34 -36.16 -16.52
C GLY A 13 -16.96 -35.25 -15.35
N GLN A 14 -16.67 -35.82 -14.18
CA GLN A 14 -16.23 -35.07 -13.00
C GLN A 14 -14.84 -34.43 -13.21
N VAL A 15 -13.87 -35.15 -13.78
CA VAL A 15 -12.53 -34.61 -14.05
C VAL A 15 -12.57 -33.46 -15.07
N ARG A 16 -13.42 -33.58 -16.11
CA ARG A 16 -13.63 -32.49 -17.08
C ARG A 16 -14.24 -31.25 -16.44
N SER A 17 -15.26 -31.42 -15.60
CA SER A 17 -15.89 -30.30 -14.88
C SER A 17 -14.92 -29.61 -13.92
N VAL A 18 -14.06 -30.36 -13.23
CA VAL A 18 -13.02 -29.77 -12.37
C VAL A 18 -12.01 -28.97 -13.20
N ARG A 19 -11.58 -29.49 -14.35
CA ARG A 19 -10.65 -28.79 -15.25
C ARG A 19 -11.24 -27.49 -15.79
N GLU A 20 -12.50 -27.51 -16.25
CA GLU A 20 -13.21 -26.32 -16.73
C GLU A 20 -13.34 -25.25 -15.63
N LYS A 21 -13.61 -25.66 -14.38
CA LYS A 21 -13.65 -24.73 -13.23
C LYS A 21 -12.27 -24.14 -12.89
N VAL A 22 -11.20 -24.94 -12.97
CA VAL A 22 -9.82 -24.46 -12.77
C VAL A 22 -9.42 -23.45 -13.85
N ASP A 23 -9.75 -23.72 -15.10
CA ASP A 23 -9.47 -22.81 -16.22
C ASP A 23 -10.25 -21.48 -16.08
N GLN A 24 -11.51 -21.54 -15.63
CA GLN A 24 -12.32 -20.35 -15.35
C GLN A 24 -11.76 -19.52 -14.18
N LEU A 25 -11.33 -20.19 -13.09
CA LEU A 25 -10.72 -19.53 -11.94
C LEU A 25 -9.36 -18.90 -12.30
N ALA A 26 -8.56 -19.56 -13.13
CA ALA A 26 -7.31 -19.01 -13.62
C ALA A 26 -7.54 -17.74 -14.46
N GLY A 27 -8.60 -17.72 -15.28
CA GLY A 27 -9.03 -16.55 -16.04
C GLY A 27 -9.41 -15.35 -15.15
N SER A 28 -10.22 -15.57 -14.10
CA SER A 28 -10.65 -14.49 -13.22
C SER A 28 -9.52 -13.93 -12.35
N VAL A 29 -8.59 -14.78 -11.91
CA VAL A 29 -7.39 -14.32 -11.18
C VAL A 29 -6.51 -13.46 -12.09
N ALA A 30 -6.31 -13.85 -13.34
CA ALA A 30 -5.52 -13.08 -14.30
C ALA A 30 -6.15 -11.70 -14.57
N GLU A 31 -7.47 -11.62 -14.68
CA GLU A 31 -8.21 -10.37 -14.88
C GLU A 31 -8.10 -9.44 -13.65
N THR A 32 -8.19 -10.01 -12.44
CA THR A 32 -8.03 -9.26 -11.18
C THR A 32 -6.62 -8.69 -11.03
N VAL A 33 -5.59 -9.50 -11.29
CA VAL A 33 -4.18 -9.06 -11.23
C VAL A 33 -3.88 -7.98 -12.27
N ALA A 34 -4.47 -8.07 -13.47
CA ALA A 34 -4.32 -7.05 -14.50
C ALA A 34 -4.95 -5.71 -14.08
N ALA A 35 -6.15 -5.75 -13.48
CA ALA A 35 -6.81 -4.56 -12.96
C ALA A 35 -6.02 -3.90 -11.82
N GLU A 36 -5.49 -4.69 -10.89
CA GLU A 36 -4.63 -4.20 -9.80
C GLU A 36 -3.34 -3.57 -10.34
N ALA A 37 -2.69 -4.21 -11.32
CA ALA A 37 -1.46 -3.68 -11.91
C ALA A 37 -1.69 -2.33 -12.62
N GLN A 38 -2.82 -2.19 -13.34
CA GLN A 38 -3.22 -0.92 -13.94
C GLN A 38 -3.50 0.14 -12.87
N GLN A 39 -4.22 -0.21 -11.80
CA GLN A 39 -4.51 0.72 -10.72
C GLN A 39 -3.23 1.21 -10.01
N VAL A 40 -2.29 0.30 -9.72
CA VAL A 40 -0.98 0.65 -9.14
C VAL A 40 -0.17 1.55 -10.06
N SER A 41 -0.20 1.31 -11.37
CA SER A 41 0.48 2.15 -12.36
C SER A 41 -0.10 3.57 -12.40
N THR A 42 -1.43 3.68 -12.38
CA THR A 42 -2.15 4.97 -12.34
C THR A 42 -1.78 5.76 -11.09
N VAL A 43 -1.83 5.14 -9.91
CA VAL A 43 -1.47 5.78 -8.63
C VAL A 43 -0.01 6.27 -8.65
N ARG A 44 0.92 5.47 -9.17
CA ARG A 44 2.33 5.88 -9.31
C ARG A 44 2.51 7.07 -10.25
N SER A 45 1.74 7.14 -11.30
CA SER A 45 1.80 8.23 -12.27
C SER A 45 1.24 9.51 -11.66
N GLN A 46 0.12 9.40 -10.93
CA GLN A 46 -0.52 10.49 -10.19
C GLN A 46 0.41 11.09 -9.13
N VAL A 47 1.05 10.27 -8.28
CA VAL A 47 1.98 10.81 -7.27
C VAL A 47 3.20 11.48 -7.91
N GLY A 48 3.73 10.93 -9.00
CA GLY A 48 4.85 11.51 -9.73
C GLY A 48 4.52 12.86 -10.34
N GLU A 49 3.35 12.95 -10.98
CA GLU A 49 2.82 14.19 -11.54
C GLU A 49 2.59 15.25 -10.45
N TYR A 50 1.96 14.86 -9.33
CA TYR A 50 1.75 15.75 -8.21
C TYR A 50 3.05 16.32 -7.62
N ILE A 51 4.09 15.49 -7.43
CA ILE A 51 5.41 15.95 -6.98
C ILE A 51 5.98 16.99 -7.94
N ARG A 52 5.86 16.76 -9.26
CA ARG A 52 6.34 17.68 -10.29
C ARG A 52 5.58 19.01 -10.27
N GLU A 53 4.27 18.98 -10.07
CA GLU A 53 3.42 20.17 -9.96
C GLU A 53 3.80 21.00 -8.72
N GLN A 54 3.88 20.38 -7.55
CA GLN A 54 4.25 21.05 -6.29
C GLN A 54 5.65 21.66 -6.40
N ARG A 55 6.61 20.93 -6.97
CA ARG A 55 7.96 21.44 -7.23
C ARG A 55 7.95 22.67 -8.13
N SER A 56 7.14 22.64 -9.20
CA SER A 56 7.04 23.74 -10.16
C SER A 56 6.36 24.97 -9.54
N ALA A 57 5.31 24.76 -8.75
CA ALA A 57 4.62 25.81 -8.00
C ALA A 57 5.53 26.48 -6.98
N ALA A 58 6.35 25.69 -6.26
CA ALA A 58 7.37 26.18 -5.33
C ALA A 58 8.60 26.78 -6.02
N ARG A 59 8.67 26.73 -7.36
CA ARG A 59 9.82 27.18 -8.18
C ARG A 59 11.15 26.53 -7.79
N VAL A 60 11.09 25.29 -7.29
CA VAL A 60 12.26 24.50 -6.90
C VAL A 60 12.77 23.72 -8.11
N SER A 61 14.08 23.74 -8.37
CA SER A 61 14.64 22.93 -9.44
C SER A 61 14.64 21.44 -9.06
N LEU A 62 14.53 20.54 -10.04
CA LEU A 62 14.63 19.08 -9.79
C LEU A 62 15.93 18.71 -9.05
N ARG A 63 17.02 19.42 -9.38
CA ARG A 63 18.34 19.19 -8.77
C ARG A 63 18.39 19.62 -7.31
N GLU A 64 17.67 20.68 -6.98
CA GLU A 64 17.56 21.17 -5.62
C GLU A 64 16.69 20.28 -4.75
N LEU A 65 15.50 19.88 -5.24
CA LEU A 65 14.63 18.95 -4.53
C LEU A 65 15.34 17.61 -4.28
N ALA A 66 16.08 17.09 -5.27
CA ALA A 66 16.84 15.86 -5.09
C ALA A 66 17.88 15.97 -3.96
N ARG A 67 18.59 17.11 -3.87
CA ARG A 67 19.56 17.36 -2.79
C ARG A 67 18.88 17.46 -1.43
N THR A 68 17.78 18.21 -1.31
CA THR A 68 17.09 18.38 -0.02
C THR A 68 16.41 17.09 0.45
N ALA A 69 15.91 16.28 -0.48
CA ALA A 69 15.33 14.97 -0.21
C ALA A 69 16.36 13.85 -0.03
N GLY A 70 17.67 14.12 -0.20
CA GLY A 70 18.73 13.12 -0.03
C GLY A 70 18.74 12.01 -1.10
N VAL A 71 18.18 12.27 -2.28
CA VAL A 71 18.11 11.30 -3.39
C VAL A 71 18.91 11.76 -4.60
N SER A 72 19.22 10.83 -5.50
CA SER A 72 19.87 11.19 -6.75
C SER A 72 18.90 11.90 -7.70
N ASN A 73 19.42 12.86 -8.48
CA ASN A 73 18.61 13.57 -9.47
C ASN A 73 18.01 12.62 -10.54
N PRO A 74 18.73 11.60 -11.06
CA PRO A 74 18.14 10.62 -11.98
C PRO A 74 16.99 9.83 -11.34
N TYR A 75 17.10 9.48 -10.06
CA TYR A 75 16.05 8.77 -9.35
C TYR A 75 14.80 9.62 -9.21
N LEU A 76 14.92 10.87 -8.75
CA LEU A 76 13.78 11.78 -8.63
C LEU A 76 13.11 12.04 -9.98
N SER A 77 13.90 12.17 -11.06
CA SER A 77 13.37 12.26 -12.42
C SER A 77 12.52 11.04 -12.81
N GLN A 78 12.91 9.83 -12.41
CA GLN A 78 12.14 8.62 -12.67
C GLN A 78 10.85 8.59 -11.83
N VAL A 79 10.88 9.08 -10.60
CA VAL A 79 9.71 9.19 -9.72
C VAL A 79 8.68 10.17 -10.31
N GLU A 80 9.08 11.37 -10.71
CA GLU A 80 8.17 12.37 -11.32
C GLU A 80 7.52 11.90 -12.63
N ARG A 81 8.08 10.87 -13.28
CA ARG A 81 7.53 10.25 -14.49
C ARG A 81 6.73 8.98 -14.21
N GLY A 82 6.52 8.62 -12.94
CA GLY A 82 5.84 7.39 -12.54
C GLY A 82 6.65 6.11 -12.79
N LEU A 83 7.90 6.20 -13.26
CA LEU A 83 8.74 5.05 -13.64
C LEU A 83 9.35 4.31 -12.45
N ARG A 84 9.42 4.94 -11.28
CA ARG A 84 9.90 4.35 -10.02
C ARG A 84 8.88 4.55 -8.91
N LYS A 85 8.73 3.53 -8.07
CA LYS A 85 7.94 3.61 -6.83
C LYS A 85 8.85 4.11 -5.69
N PRO A 86 8.61 5.30 -5.14
CA PRO A 86 9.32 5.77 -3.95
C PRO A 86 8.88 5.02 -2.69
N SER A 87 9.78 4.89 -1.72
CA SER A 87 9.42 4.39 -0.38
C SER A 87 8.75 5.49 0.45
N ALA A 88 8.10 5.12 1.55
CA ALA A 88 7.48 6.08 2.47
C ALA A 88 8.50 7.08 3.06
N GLU A 89 9.73 6.62 3.33
CA GLU A 89 10.82 7.47 3.81
C GLU A 89 11.22 8.51 2.76
N ILE A 90 11.35 8.09 1.50
CA ILE A 90 11.68 9.01 0.40
C ILE A 90 10.55 10.00 0.16
N LEU A 91 9.29 9.55 0.21
CA LEU A 91 8.14 10.44 0.10
C LEU A 91 8.12 11.49 1.23
N ALA A 92 8.45 11.11 2.47
CA ALA A 92 8.59 12.07 3.57
C ALA A 92 9.71 13.08 3.32
N ALA A 93 10.86 12.63 2.81
CA ALA A 93 11.98 13.50 2.48
C ALA A 93 11.64 14.49 1.36
N ILE A 94 10.91 14.02 0.33
CA ILE A 94 10.39 14.87 -0.76
C ILE A 94 9.36 15.88 -0.21
N ALA A 95 8.43 15.45 0.65
CA ALA A 95 7.44 16.33 1.28
C ALA A 95 8.12 17.46 2.06
N LYS A 96 9.13 17.10 2.86
CA LYS A 96 9.95 18.05 3.61
C LYS A 96 10.67 19.03 2.67
N GLY A 97 11.25 18.55 1.58
CA GLY A 97 11.91 19.38 0.57
C GLY A 97 10.97 20.34 -0.16
N LEU A 98 9.69 20.00 -0.27
CA LEU A 98 8.62 20.82 -0.85
C LEU A 98 7.85 21.65 0.18
N GLN A 99 8.13 21.49 1.47
CA GLN A 99 7.40 22.09 2.59
C GLN A 99 5.88 21.80 2.56
N ILE A 100 5.51 20.57 2.20
CA ILE A 100 4.12 20.08 2.23
C ILE A 100 3.98 18.93 3.24
N SER A 101 2.74 18.58 3.59
CA SER A 101 2.48 17.43 4.44
C SER A 101 2.89 16.13 3.74
N ALA A 102 3.62 15.27 4.47
CA ALA A 102 3.94 13.92 4.00
C ALA A 102 2.68 13.06 3.82
N GLU A 103 1.64 13.32 4.62
CA GLU A 103 0.33 12.69 4.53
C GLU A 103 -0.27 12.85 3.13
N THR A 104 -0.21 14.06 2.56
CA THR A 104 -0.73 14.33 1.22
C THR A 104 -0.01 13.50 0.16
N LEU A 105 1.31 13.30 0.29
CA LEU A 105 2.06 12.43 -0.63
C LEU A 105 1.74 10.96 -0.42
N TYR A 106 1.48 10.52 0.81
CA TYR A 106 1.05 9.15 1.09
C TYR A 106 -0.33 8.86 0.52
N GLU A 107 -1.24 9.83 0.58
CA GLU A 107 -2.55 9.75 -0.07
C GLU A 107 -2.42 9.60 -1.59
N GLN A 108 -1.65 10.49 -2.22
CA GLN A 108 -1.43 10.42 -3.67
C GLN A 108 -0.70 9.14 -4.09
N ALA A 109 0.15 8.58 -3.21
CA ALA A 109 0.82 7.30 -3.43
C ALA A 109 -0.07 6.08 -3.17
N GLY A 110 -1.32 6.26 -2.71
CA GLY A 110 -2.19 5.18 -2.28
C GLY A 110 -1.66 4.38 -1.09
N ILE A 111 -0.70 4.94 -0.36
CA ILE A 111 -0.15 4.39 0.90
C ILE A 111 -1.09 4.72 2.05
N LEU A 112 -1.75 5.87 1.95
CA LEU A 112 -2.79 6.30 2.87
C LEU A 112 -4.10 6.35 2.10
N ASP A 113 -4.97 5.37 2.29
CA ASP A 113 -6.31 5.43 1.69
C ASP A 113 -7.14 6.44 2.49
N ARG A 114 -7.81 7.38 1.82
CA ARG A 114 -8.65 8.39 2.50
C ARG A 114 -9.88 7.75 3.18
N ARG A 115 -10.13 6.47 2.90
CA ARG A 115 -10.98 5.61 3.73
C ARG A 115 -10.26 5.32 5.03
N ALA A 116 -10.59 6.10 6.04
CA ALA A 116 -10.04 5.90 7.38
C ALA A 116 -10.30 4.45 7.84
N GLY A 117 -9.24 3.73 8.22
CA GLY A 117 -9.36 2.38 8.79
C GLY A 117 -8.43 1.35 8.18
N ASN A 118 -8.35 0.19 8.83
CA ASN A 118 -7.68 -0.99 8.31
C ASN A 118 -8.37 -1.46 7.00
N PRO A 119 -7.64 -1.56 5.87
CA PRO A 119 -8.15 -2.03 4.58
C PRO A 119 -8.79 -3.42 4.64
N ASP A 120 -8.24 -4.33 5.46
CA ASP A 120 -8.77 -5.69 5.61
C ASP A 120 -10.15 -5.68 6.27
N THR A 121 -10.37 -4.76 7.22
CA THR A 121 -11.68 -4.56 7.87
C THR A 121 -12.70 -3.97 6.90
N VAL A 122 -12.30 -2.97 6.10
CA VAL A 122 -13.15 -2.39 5.06
C VAL A 122 -13.54 -3.43 4.01
N ALA A 123 -12.59 -4.27 3.60
CA ALA A 123 -12.82 -5.36 2.67
C ALA A 123 -13.77 -6.40 3.25
N ALA A 124 -13.57 -6.82 4.51
CA ALA A 124 -14.43 -7.78 5.20
C ALA A 124 -15.89 -7.30 5.31
N ILE A 125 -16.12 -6.02 5.64
CA ILE A 125 -17.47 -5.43 5.70
C ILE A 125 -18.14 -5.45 4.32
N ARG A 126 -17.37 -5.19 3.25
CA ARG A 126 -17.91 -5.18 1.88
C ARG A 126 -18.27 -6.56 1.36
N SER A 127 -17.48 -7.57 1.72
CA SER A 127 -17.67 -8.96 1.30
C SER A 127 -18.65 -9.75 2.16
N ASP A 128 -19.24 -9.14 3.20
CA ASP A 128 -20.21 -9.81 4.06
C ASP A 128 -21.58 -9.90 3.37
N ASP A 129 -21.96 -11.11 2.96
CA ASP A 129 -23.21 -11.41 2.28
C ASP A 129 -24.44 -11.32 3.20
N GLN A 130 -24.25 -11.29 4.53
CA GLN A 130 -25.35 -11.11 5.49
C GLN A 130 -25.76 -9.63 5.62
N LEU A 131 -24.94 -8.71 5.12
CA LEU A 131 -25.20 -7.27 5.17
C LEU A 131 -25.85 -6.78 3.87
N SER A 132 -26.92 -5.99 4.01
CA SER A 132 -27.45 -5.23 2.87
C SER A 132 -26.48 -4.12 2.45
N GLU A 133 -26.52 -3.70 1.20
CA GLU A 133 -25.70 -2.58 0.71
C GLU A 133 -25.88 -1.29 1.53
N ARG A 134 -27.11 -1.05 2.03
CA ARG A 134 -27.39 0.06 2.95
C ARG A 134 -26.68 -0.10 4.29
N HIS A 135 -26.65 -1.31 4.85
CA HIS A 135 -25.98 -1.57 6.13
C HIS A 135 -24.46 -1.49 6.00
N LYS A 136 -23.91 -1.98 4.88
CA LYS A 136 -22.49 -1.82 4.56
C LYS A 136 -22.10 -0.34 4.50
N ALA A 137 -22.90 0.48 3.81
CA ALA A 137 -22.64 1.92 3.71
C ALA A 137 -22.59 2.60 5.09
N VAL A 138 -23.58 2.33 5.95
CA VAL A 138 -23.64 2.91 7.31
C VAL A 138 -22.49 2.43 8.20
N LEU A 139 -22.16 1.13 8.15
CA LEU A 139 -21.05 0.58 8.93
C LEU A 139 -19.71 1.17 8.52
N LEU A 140 -19.48 1.33 7.22
CA LEU A 140 -18.28 1.97 6.71
C LEU A 140 -18.20 3.44 7.10
N GLU A 141 -19.32 4.18 7.01
CA GLU A 141 -19.38 5.58 7.43
C GLU A 141 -19.05 5.75 8.92
N LEU A 142 -19.67 4.94 9.79
CA LEU A 142 -19.40 4.96 11.22
C LEU A 142 -17.95 4.56 11.53
N TYR A 143 -17.48 3.47 10.93
CA TYR A 143 -16.12 3.00 11.11
C TYR A 143 -15.08 4.04 10.70
N GLU A 144 -15.21 4.63 9.51
CA GLU A 144 -14.32 5.69 9.03
C GLU A 144 -14.35 6.91 9.96
N THR A 145 -15.53 7.25 10.50
CA THR A 145 -15.69 8.35 11.46
C THR A 145 -14.94 8.06 12.76
N TYR A 146 -15.13 6.89 13.37
CA TYR A 146 -14.46 6.51 14.61
C TYR A 146 -12.95 6.39 14.46
N VAL A 147 -12.47 5.83 13.35
CA VAL A 147 -11.02 5.73 13.09
C VAL A 147 -10.42 7.13 12.97
N ARG A 148 -11.09 8.05 12.27
CA ARG A 148 -10.64 9.44 12.14
C ARG A 148 -10.59 10.15 13.49
N GLU A 149 -11.64 10.00 14.30
CA GLU A 149 -11.69 10.57 15.66
C GLU A 149 -10.59 10.00 16.56
N HIS A 150 -10.36 8.67 16.52
CA HIS A 150 -9.34 8.03 17.34
C HIS A 150 -7.92 8.39 16.90
N ALA A 151 -7.69 8.55 15.59
CA ALA A 151 -6.42 9.04 15.05
C ALA A 151 -6.15 10.50 15.47
N ALA A 152 -7.18 11.34 15.52
CA ALA A 152 -7.06 12.72 16.01
C ALA A 152 -6.87 12.80 17.54
N ALA A 153 -7.45 11.85 18.29
CA ALA A 153 -7.37 11.78 19.76
C ALA A 153 -6.10 11.08 20.29
N SER A 154 -5.41 10.30 19.45
CA SER A 154 -4.14 9.65 19.80
C SER A 154 -2.97 10.41 19.15
N PRO A 155 -2.30 11.35 19.84
CA PRO A 155 -1.04 11.87 19.35
C PRO A 155 -0.05 10.71 19.35
N VAL A 156 0.33 10.22 18.16
CA VAL A 156 1.41 9.25 18.00
C VAL A 156 2.64 9.83 18.71
N PRO A 157 3.22 9.15 19.73
CA PRO A 157 4.45 9.61 20.32
C PRO A 157 5.55 9.47 19.27
N ALA A 158 5.99 10.61 18.75
CA ALA A 158 7.18 10.73 17.93
C ALA A 158 8.44 10.59 18.80
N ASP A 159 8.65 9.44 19.47
CA ASP A 159 9.98 9.04 19.92
C ASP A 159 10.01 7.57 20.38
N ALA A 160 10.59 6.71 19.55
CA ALA A 160 11.11 5.42 20.00
C ALA A 160 12.17 4.94 18.98
N THR A 161 13.23 5.73 18.79
CA THR A 161 14.58 5.20 18.47
C THR A 161 15.64 6.32 18.51
N ARG A 162 15.78 6.99 19.64
CA ARG A 162 17.10 7.48 20.11
C ARG A 162 17.42 6.79 21.42
N GLY A 163 18.55 6.09 21.46
CA GLY A 163 19.10 5.56 22.72
C GLY A 163 19.56 4.11 22.67
N ARG A 164 20.47 3.75 21.74
CA ARG A 164 21.37 2.62 22.01
C ARG A 164 22.80 2.98 21.63
N THR A 165 23.42 3.77 22.50
CA THR A 165 24.87 3.70 22.73
C THR A 165 25.08 2.98 24.06
N PRO A 166 25.56 1.73 24.06
CA PRO A 166 26.48 1.26 25.09
C PRO A 166 27.85 1.80 24.66
N GLY A 167 28.41 2.82 25.31
CA GLY A 167 28.74 2.74 26.74
C GLY A 167 30.05 1.99 26.87
N ASP A 168 31.09 2.59 26.30
CA ASP A 168 32.50 2.36 26.59
C ASP A 168 32.72 2.46 28.10
N HIS A 169 33.09 1.34 28.74
CA HIS A 169 33.83 1.37 30.01
C HIS A 169 34.92 0.28 30.02
N PRO A 170 36.12 0.62 30.52
CA PRO A 170 37.31 -0.21 30.46
C PRO A 170 37.30 -1.26 31.58
N ASN A 171 37.88 -2.44 31.34
CA ASN A 171 38.22 -3.36 32.43
C ASN A 171 39.76 -3.46 32.59
N PRO A 172 40.32 -3.08 33.75
CA PRO A 172 41.74 -3.18 34.05
C PRO A 172 42.16 -4.61 34.45
N SER A 173 43.30 -5.03 33.90
CA SER A 173 44.42 -5.75 34.53
C SER A 173 44.20 -7.04 35.37
N LYS A 174 45.14 -7.99 35.12
CA LYS A 174 45.67 -9.10 35.97
C LYS A 174 44.86 -10.40 35.96
N GLU A 175 45.41 -11.61 36.02
CA GLU A 175 46.75 -12.24 36.04
C GLU A 175 46.48 -13.77 36.16
N THR A 176 47.48 -14.62 35.94
CA THR A 176 47.52 -16.08 36.22
C THR A 176 46.83 -17.03 35.23
N ALA A 177 47.63 -17.65 34.34
CA ALA A 177 48.13 -19.03 34.46
C ALA A 177 48.98 -19.38 33.23
#